data_AF-A0A2P6FX81-F1
#
_entry.id   AF-A0A2P6FX81-F1
#
_cell.length_a   1.000
_cell.length_b   1.000
_cell.length_c   1.000
_cell.angle_alpha   90.00
_cell.angle_beta   90.00
_cell.angle_gamma   90.00
#
_symmetry.space_group_name_H-M   'P 1'
#
loop_
_entity.id
_entity.type
_entity.pdbx_description
1 polymer ?
#
loop_
_entity_poly.entity_id
_entity_poly.type
_entity_poly.pdbx_seq_one_letter_code
_entity_poly.pdbx_strand_id
1 'polypeptide(L)' 'MRNNLGRTKIRTKRRSSNNLQDFDGLPTHLREWVRNAVLPWRPLSVARAYKRALNDTGDPHRALAELDRLQEYHLSKDR' A
#
# COMPACT_ATOMS: atom_id res chain seq x y z
N MET A 1 12.63 -8.75 -27.67
CA MET A 1 11.97 -7.44 -27.87
C MET A 1 12.89 -6.35 -27.34
N ARG A 2 13.17 -5.32 -28.17
CA ARG A 2 14.17 -4.26 -27.93
C ARG A 2 13.60 -3.20 -26.99
N ASN A 3 14.27 -2.94 -25.86
CA ASN A 3 13.90 -1.86 -24.96
C ASN A 3 14.50 -0.55 -25.52
N ASN A 4 13.65 0.40 -25.88
CA ASN A 4 14.00 1.73 -26.40
C ASN A 4 14.46 2.67 -25.26
N LEU A 5 15.32 2.16 -24.39
CA LEU A 5 15.93 2.91 -23.30
C LEU A 5 17.38 3.07 -23.70
N GLY A 6 17.77 4.26 -24.15
CA GLY A 6 19.14 4.57 -24.53
C GLY A 6 20.16 4.23 -23.44
N ARG A 7 21.45 4.36 -23.75
CA ARG A 7 22.57 3.98 -22.88
C ARG A 7 22.68 4.91 -21.65
N THR A 8 21.74 4.81 -20.71
CA THR A 8 21.74 5.60 -19.47
C THR A 8 22.68 4.95 -18.45
N LYS A 9 23.60 5.75 -17.87
CA LYS A 9 24.51 5.30 -16.81
C LYS A 9 23.81 5.02 -15.47
N ILE A 10 22.53 5.34 -15.37
CA ILE A 10 21.70 5.11 -14.18
C ILE A 10 21.25 3.65 -14.18
N ARG A 11 21.61 2.91 -13.13
CA ARG A 11 21.23 1.51 -12.95
C ARG A 11 19.73 1.41 -12.69
N THR A 12 18.95 1.07 -13.71
CA THR A 12 17.52 0.81 -13.56
C THR A 12 17.31 -0.49 -12.77
N LYS A 13 16.87 -0.40 -11.52
CA LYS A 13 16.35 -1.56 -10.78
C LYS A 13 14.93 -1.85 -11.30
N ARG A 14 14.67 -3.09 -11.76
CA ARG A 14 13.28 -3.56 -11.85
C ARG A 14 12.69 -3.49 -10.45
N ARG A 15 11.70 -2.62 -10.24
CA ARG A 15 10.88 -2.72 -9.03
C ARG A 15 10.03 -3.98 -9.19
N SER A 16 10.25 -4.98 -8.35
CA SER A 16 9.46 -6.22 -8.35
C SER A 16 8.02 -6.02 -7.85
N SER A 17 7.66 -4.82 -7.37
CA SER A 17 6.32 -4.50 -6.89
C SER A 17 5.63 -3.55 -7.87
N ASN A 18 4.72 -4.07 -8.68
CA ASN A 18 3.80 -3.26 -9.48
C ASN A 18 2.78 -2.60 -8.53
N ASN A 19 3.13 -1.44 -7.98
CA ASN A 19 2.24 -0.69 -7.08
C ASN A 19 0.86 -0.42 -7.70
N LEU A 20 0.79 -0.15 -9.02
CA LEU A 20 -0.47 0.05 -9.73
C LEU A 20 -1.31 -1.22 -9.78
N GLN A 21 -0.72 -2.35 -10.19
CA GLN A 21 -1.46 -3.61 -10.30
C GLN A 21 -1.96 -4.11 -8.94
N ASP A 22 -1.16 -3.94 -7.90
CA ASP A 22 -1.55 -4.24 -6.52
C ASP A 22 -2.70 -3.33 -6.05
N PHE A 23 -2.64 -2.04 -6.40
CA PHE A 23 -3.71 -1.08 -6.10
C PHE A 23 -5.00 -1.40 -6.85
N ASP A 24 -4.92 -1.75 -8.13
CA ASP A 24 -6.07 -2.10 -8.97
C ASP A 24 -6.77 -3.38 -8.49
N GLY A 25 -6.01 -4.30 -7.86
CA GLY A 25 -6.55 -5.52 -7.23
C GLY A 25 -7.22 -5.30 -5.87
N LEU A 26 -7.20 -4.09 -5.31
CA LEU A 26 -7.79 -3.81 -4.01
C LEU A 26 -9.31 -3.62 -4.09
N PRO A 27 -10.06 -4.08 -3.06
CA PRO A 27 -11.46 -3.72 -2.88
C PRO A 27 -11.67 -2.20 -2.84
N THR A 28 -12.84 -1.72 -3.28
CA THR A 28 -13.14 -0.29 -3.38
C THR A 28 -12.95 0.46 -2.06
N HIS A 29 -13.45 -0.06 -0.94
CA HIS A 29 -13.28 0.54 0.38
C HIS A 29 -11.80 0.69 0.77
N LEU A 30 -10.95 -0.27 0.39
CA LEU A 30 -9.53 -0.23 0.69
C LEU A 30 -8.82 0.81 -0.19
N ARG A 31 -9.22 0.93 -1.45
CA ARG A 31 -8.71 1.97 -2.36
C ARG A 31 -9.07 3.36 -1.88
N GLU A 32 -10.28 3.57 -1.37
CA GLU A 32 -10.71 4.82 -0.76
C GLU A 32 -9.86 5.17 0.46
N TRP A 33 -9.63 4.20 1.35
CA TRP A 33 -8.75 4.40 2.50
C TRP A 33 -7.33 4.82 2.06
N VAL A 34 -6.73 4.11 1.09
CA VAL A 34 -5.39 4.45 0.57
C VAL A 34 -5.34 5.84 -0.07
N ARG A 35 -6.42 6.28 -0.72
CA ARG A 35 -6.51 7.64 -1.31
C ARG A 35 -6.59 8.74 -0.26
N ASN A 36 -7.22 8.46 0.88
CA ASN A 36 -7.41 9.41 1.97
C ASN A 36 -6.26 9.36 2.99
N ALA A 37 -5.37 8.36 2.90
CA ALA A 37 -4.23 8.22 3.80
C ALA A 37 -3.25 9.39 3.67
N VAL A 38 -2.72 9.84 4.81
CA VAL A 38 -1.81 11.00 4.89
C VAL A 38 -0.41 10.65 4.35
N LEU A 39 0.01 9.40 4.51
CA LEU A 39 1.32 8.92 4.09
C LEU A 39 1.25 8.15 2.77
N PRO A 40 2.32 8.12 1.96
CA PRO A 40 2.38 7.34 0.72
C PRO A 40 2.56 5.84 1.03
N TRP A 41 1.50 5.20 1.47
CA TRP A 41 1.48 3.78 1.79
C TRP A 41 1.65 2.90 0.54
N ARG A 42 2.36 1.77 0.68
CA ARG A 42 2.40 0.73 -0.36
C ARG A 42 1.08 -0.07 -0.33
N PRO A 43 0.36 -0.23 -1.46
CA PRO A 43 -0.93 -0.92 -1.50
C PRO A 43 -0.88 -2.35 -0.94
N LEU A 44 0.20 -3.09 -1.24
CA LEU A 44 0.44 -4.44 -0.72
C LEU A 44 0.54 -4.48 0.81
N SER A 45 1.18 -3.47 1.42
CA SER A 45 1.30 -3.38 2.88
C SER A 45 -0.05 -3.15 3.53
N VAL A 46 -0.87 -2.26 2.94
CA VAL A 46 -2.23 -1.98 3.40
C VAL A 46 -3.12 -3.21 3.26
N ALA A 47 -3.06 -3.90 2.12
CA ALA A 47 -3.78 -5.16 1.90
C ALA A 47 -3.44 -6.22 2.95
N ARG A 48 -2.15 -6.35 3.29
CA ARG A 48 -1.68 -7.30 4.30
C ARG A 48 -2.16 -6.95 5.70
N ALA A 49 -2.04 -5.69 6.10
CA ALA A 49 -2.51 -5.22 7.40
C ALA A 49 -4.03 -5.39 7.54
N TYR A 50 -4.79 -5.03 6.51
CA TYR A 50 -6.24 -5.21 6.46
C TYR A 50 -6.65 -6.68 6.56
N LYS A 51 -6.04 -7.57 5.76
CA LYS A 51 -6.33 -9.00 5.81
C LYS A 51 -6.04 -9.60 7.19
N ARG A 52 -4.95 -9.18 7.83
CA ARG A 52 -4.61 -9.61 9.18
C ARG A 52 -5.67 -9.16 10.18
N ALA A 53 -6.01 -7.87 10.18
CA ALA A 53 -7.00 -7.33 11.11
C ALA A 53 -8.41 -7.90 10.88
N LEU A 54 -8.77 -8.18 9.61
CA LEU A 54 -10.01 -8.86 9.24
C LEU A 54 -10.04 -10.31 9.71
N ASN A 55 -8.91 -11.03 9.62
CA ASN A 55 -8.82 -12.40 10.14
C ASN A 55 -8.90 -12.43 11.68
N ASP A 56 -8.34 -11.43 12.35
CA ASP A 56 -8.31 -11.36 13.81
C ASP A 56 -9.66 -10.90 14.39
N THR A 57 -10.36 -9.98 13.70
CA THR A 57 -11.59 -9.37 14.24
C THR A 57 -12.87 -9.83 13.55
N GLY A 58 -12.80 -10.35 12.33
CA GLY A 58 -13.97 -10.72 11.51
C GLY A 58 -14.80 -9.53 11.00
N ASP A 59 -14.48 -8.30 11.43
CA ASP A 59 -15.22 -7.08 11.12
C ASP A 59 -14.39 -6.12 10.25
N PRO A 60 -14.87 -5.77 9.04
CA PRO A 60 -14.27 -4.77 8.17
C PRO A 60 -14.03 -3.41 8.83
N HIS A 61 -14.93 -2.94 9.70
CA HIS A 61 -14.80 -1.62 10.34
C HIS A 61 -13.65 -1.60 11.33
N ARG A 62 -13.50 -2.67 12.12
CA ARG A 62 -12.36 -2.85 13.02
C ARG A 62 -11.05 -2.98 12.26
N ALA A 63 -11.07 -3.64 11.11
CA ALA A 63 -9.89 -3.75 10.26
C ALA A 63 -9.43 -2.39 9.70
N LEU A 64 -10.36 -1.51 9.32
CA LEU A 64 -10.03 -0.13 8.92
C LEU A 64 -9.49 0.70 10.09
N ALA A 65 -10.09 0.59 11.27
CA ALA A 65 -9.60 1.31 12.47
C ALA A 65 -8.17 0.90 12.85
N GLU A 66 -7.79 -0.36 12.62
CA GLU A 66 -6.42 -0.82 12.83
C GLU A 66 -5.44 -0.19 11.82
N LEU A 67 -5.87 0.03 10.57
CA LEU A 67 -5.06 0.76 9.59
C LEU A 67 -4.84 2.23 10.00
N ASP A 68 -5.86 2.89 10.55
CA ASP A 68 -5.73 4.27 11.05
C ASP A 68 -4.73 4.35 12.21
N ARG A 69 -4.78 3.40 13.16
CA ARG A 69 -3.79 3.32 14.24
C ARG A 69 -2.36 3.16 13.73
N LEU A 70 -2.17 2.33 12.69
CA LEU A 70 -0.86 2.18 12.05
C LEU A 70 -0.41 3.49 11.40
N GLN A 71 -1.32 4.21 10.75
CA GLN A 71 -1.03 5.54 10.21
C GLN A 71 -0.59 6.52 11.29
N GLU A 72 -1.34 6.63 12.40
CA GLU A 72 -0.99 7.50 13.52
C GLU A 72 0.34 7.12 14.16
N TYR A 73 0.62 5.82 14.31
CA TYR A 73 1.89 5.33 14.81
C TYR A 73 3.06 5.77 13.92
N HIS A 74 2.93 5.63 12.61
CA HIS A 74 3.95 6.07 11.66
C HIS A 74 4.10 7.59 11.64
N LEU A 75 3.00 8.34 11.74
CA LEU A 75 3.02 9.79 11.81
C LEU A 75 3.72 10.29 13.08
N SER A 76 3.51 9.61 14.21
CA SER A 76 4.18 9.95 15.48
C SER A 76 5.69 9.68 15.46
N LYS A 77 6.15 8.75 14.61
CA LYS A 77 7.57 8.40 14.45
C LYS A 77 8.32 9.31 13.49
N ASP A 78 7.61 9.96 12.58
CA ASP A 78 8.19 10.89 11.60
C ASP A 78 8.39 12.30 12.20
N ARG A 79 7.72 12.59 13.32
CA ARG A 79 7.79 13.86 14.06
C ARG A 79 8.96 13.90 15.04
#